data_AF-A0A671WI42-F1
#
_entry.id   AF-A0A671WI42-F1
#
_cell.length_a   1.000
_cell.length_b   1.000
_cell.length_c   1.000
_cell.angle_alpha   90.00
_cell.angle_beta   90.00
_cell.angle_gamma   90.00
#
_symmetry.space_group_name_H-M   'P 1'
#
loop_
_entity.id
_entity.type
_entity.pdbx_description
1 polymer ?
#
loop_
_entity_poly.entity_id
_entity_poly.type
_entity_poly.pdbx_seq_one_letter_code
_entity_poly.pdbx_strand_id
1 'polypeptide(L)'
;MTDVEEQGICSSVPPLPHPSSRNGSGSGNVTPGTGGSCQTATTVTSGPRLVRIVKSDSGYGFNVRGQVSEGGQLRSINGELYAPLQHVSAVLPGGAADRAGISKGDRILEVNGVNVEGATHKQVVDLIRAGERELVLAVLSVPPQEADCLDPGDDVSAQSCYDYSDKQAVPISVPSYKHTELNQEKFVVYNVYMAGRQLCSKRYREFVILHQNLKREFANFTFPKLPGKWPFSLSEQQLDARRRGLEEYLEKVCSVRVIGESDIMQEFLSESDENYNGVSDVELRIAMPDKTTLTVRVRKNSTTDQVYQAVVMKLGMDSVTASYFALFEVINHTFVRKLAPNEFPHKLYVQNYTSAIPGTCLTLRKWLFTTEEEILLNDNQLAVNYFFHQALDDVKKGFIKAEQKSYQLQKLAEQKKMSMNQVIAFDWGEMQRWDTDEEGMAFCFEYARGEKKPRWVKIFTPYFNYMHECFERVFCELKWRKENIFQLLRHRRDGGI
;
A
#
# COMPACT_ATOMS: atom_id res chain seq x y z
N MET A 1 -29.56 69.17 -26.60
CA MET A 1 -28.14 69.55 -26.66
C MET A 1 -27.37 68.34 -26.17
N THR A 2 -26.85 67.59 -27.15
CA THR A 2 -25.90 66.45 -27.09
C THR A 2 -26.19 65.22 -26.21
N ASP A 3 -26.42 64.09 -26.91
CA ASP A 3 -26.16 62.70 -26.51
C ASP A 3 -24.73 62.46 -26.03
N VAL A 4 -24.53 61.54 -25.07
CA VAL A 4 -23.29 60.76 -24.90
C VAL A 4 -23.60 59.35 -24.38
N GLU A 5 -23.04 58.37 -25.08
CA GLU A 5 -23.15 56.91 -24.97
C GLU A 5 -22.25 56.26 -23.89
N GLU A 6 -22.54 54.97 -23.64
CA GLU A 6 -21.74 53.99 -22.93
C GLU A 6 -20.28 53.87 -23.42
N GLN A 7 -19.36 53.61 -22.49
CA GLN A 7 -18.07 52.98 -22.80
C GLN A 7 -17.75 51.87 -21.79
N GLY A 8 -17.64 50.65 -22.33
CA GLY A 8 -16.91 49.54 -21.72
C GLY A 8 -15.43 49.59 -22.13
N ILE A 9 -14.54 49.13 -21.25
CA ILE A 9 -13.14 48.82 -21.59
C ILE A 9 -12.76 47.47 -20.96
N CYS A 10 -12.20 46.63 -21.81
CA CYS A 10 -11.70 45.28 -21.61
C CYS A 10 -10.16 45.28 -21.58
N SER A 11 -9.55 44.42 -20.75
CA SER A 11 -8.18 43.87 -20.91
C SER A 11 -8.01 42.69 -19.93
N SER A 12 -7.25 41.62 -20.16
CA SER A 12 -6.66 40.95 -21.33
C SER A 12 -6.02 39.67 -20.78
N VAL A 13 -6.33 38.49 -21.33
CA VAL A 13 -5.66 37.21 -21.02
C VAL A 13 -4.94 36.71 -22.29
N PRO A 14 -3.67 36.27 -22.23
CA PRO A 14 -2.94 35.75 -23.38
C PRO A 14 -3.21 34.24 -23.62
N PRO A 15 -3.17 33.75 -24.88
CA PRO A 15 -3.37 32.33 -25.19
C PRO A 15 -2.07 31.52 -25.35
N LEU A 16 -2.21 30.21 -25.16
CA LEU A 16 -1.23 29.12 -25.30
C LEU A 16 -0.89 28.81 -26.78
N PRO A 17 0.29 28.22 -27.08
CA PRO A 17 0.73 27.95 -28.46
C PRO A 17 0.26 26.59 -29.00
N HIS A 18 -0.08 26.58 -30.30
CA HIS A 18 -0.28 25.38 -31.14
C HIS A 18 1.05 24.85 -31.71
N PRO A 19 1.16 23.54 -32.02
CA PRO A 19 2.30 22.96 -32.70
C PRO A 19 2.19 23.09 -34.23
N SER A 20 3.30 23.45 -34.87
CA SER A 20 3.46 23.63 -36.31
C SER A 20 3.88 22.33 -37.02
N SER A 21 3.19 22.05 -38.12
CA SER A 21 3.55 21.03 -39.13
C SER A 21 4.65 21.55 -40.07
N ARG A 22 5.56 20.68 -40.49
CA ARG A 22 6.38 20.89 -41.69
C ARG A 22 6.66 19.58 -42.42
N ASN A 23 6.16 19.50 -43.65
CA ASN A 23 6.43 18.44 -44.64
C ASN A 23 7.84 18.55 -45.23
N GLY A 24 8.40 17.39 -45.59
CA GLY A 24 9.55 17.23 -46.48
C GLY A 24 9.56 15.80 -47.06
N SER A 25 9.40 15.70 -48.38
CA SER A 25 9.13 14.48 -49.16
C SER A 25 10.39 13.73 -49.60
N GLY A 26 10.28 12.42 -49.89
CA GLY A 26 11.16 11.73 -50.86
C GLY A 26 11.30 10.21 -50.70
N SER A 27 10.58 9.46 -51.56
CA SER A 27 10.87 8.11 -52.15
C SER A 27 11.26 6.95 -51.22
N GLY A 28 10.68 5.74 -51.26
CA GLY A 28 9.84 5.05 -52.23
C GLY A 28 10.29 3.57 -52.24
N ASN A 29 9.43 2.64 -51.80
CA ASN A 29 9.28 1.30 -52.40
C ASN A 29 8.12 0.52 -51.76
N VAL A 30 7.28 -0.02 -52.62
CA VAL A 30 6.09 -0.83 -52.38
C VAL A 30 6.40 -2.28 -52.72
N THR A 31 5.90 -3.25 -51.94
CA THR A 31 5.26 -4.52 -52.39
C THR A 31 4.74 -5.33 -51.17
N PRO A 32 3.77 -6.26 -51.34
CA PRO A 32 2.54 -6.23 -50.55
C PRO A 32 2.20 -7.52 -49.77
N GLY A 33 1.32 -7.36 -48.77
CA GLY A 33 0.14 -8.20 -48.56
C GLY A 33 0.28 -9.51 -47.76
N THR A 34 -0.38 -9.57 -46.59
CA THR A 34 -1.35 -10.65 -46.29
C THR A 34 -2.27 -10.19 -45.15
N GLY A 35 -3.59 -10.34 -45.35
CA GLY A 35 -4.61 -9.88 -44.42
C GLY A 35 -4.82 -10.79 -43.21
N GLY A 36 -5.30 -10.18 -42.12
CA GLY A 36 -5.81 -10.85 -40.94
C GLY A 36 -6.83 -9.93 -40.27
N SER A 37 -8.06 -10.44 -40.13
CA SER A 37 -9.26 -9.72 -39.71
C SER A 37 -9.13 -8.98 -38.38
N CYS A 38 -9.62 -7.74 -38.35
CA CYS A 38 -9.88 -6.98 -37.14
C CYS A 38 -10.91 -7.70 -36.26
N GLN A 39 -10.47 -8.20 -35.11
CA GLN A 39 -11.37 -8.47 -33.97
C GLN A 39 -11.36 -7.22 -33.10
N THR A 40 -12.52 -6.60 -32.99
CA THR A 40 -12.82 -5.49 -32.07
C THR A 40 -12.51 -5.91 -30.64
N ALA A 41 -11.52 -5.25 -30.02
CA ALA A 41 -11.23 -5.37 -28.61
C ALA A 41 -12.43 -4.82 -27.79
N THR A 42 -13.18 -5.70 -27.15
CA THR A 42 -14.13 -5.32 -26.10
C THR A 42 -13.35 -4.79 -24.91
N THR A 43 -13.46 -3.48 -24.67
CA THR A 43 -12.95 -2.79 -23.50
C THR A 43 -13.60 -3.37 -22.24
N VAL A 44 -12.85 -4.15 -21.46
CA VAL A 44 -13.26 -4.54 -20.10
C VAL A 44 -13.13 -3.29 -19.22
N THR A 45 -14.25 -2.79 -18.70
CA THR A 45 -14.24 -1.72 -17.70
C THR A 45 -13.61 -2.27 -16.42
N SER A 46 -12.41 -1.80 -16.08
CA SER A 46 -11.56 -2.34 -15.01
C SER A 46 -12.02 -2.03 -13.57
N GLY A 47 -13.32 -1.89 -13.30
CA GLY A 47 -13.84 -1.58 -11.97
C GLY A 47 -15.15 -2.33 -11.63
N PRO A 48 -15.57 -2.33 -10.36
CA PRO A 48 -16.82 -2.97 -9.94
C PRO A 48 -18.01 -2.44 -10.74
N ARG A 49 -18.80 -3.35 -11.31
CA ARG A 49 -20.07 -3.03 -11.98
C ARG A 49 -21.24 -3.32 -11.06
N LEU A 50 -22.15 -2.36 -10.96
CA LEU A 50 -23.39 -2.52 -10.21
C LEU A 50 -24.47 -3.10 -11.13
N VAL A 51 -24.97 -4.28 -10.79
CA VAL A 51 -25.97 -5.00 -11.56
C VAL A 51 -27.23 -5.17 -10.74
N ARG A 52 -28.38 -4.85 -11.35
CA ARG A 52 -29.69 -4.95 -10.71
C ARG A 52 -30.52 -6.04 -11.39
N ILE A 53 -30.85 -7.08 -10.62
CA ILE A 53 -31.55 -8.27 -11.10
C ILE A 53 -32.94 -8.30 -10.47
N VAL A 54 -33.97 -8.31 -11.32
CA VAL A 54 -35.36 -8.50 -10.88
C VAL A 54 -35.68 -9.99 -10.92
N LYS A 55 -36.17 -10.52 -9.80
CA LYS A 55 -36.49 -11.95 -9.67
C LYS A 55 -37.59 -12.35 -10.66
N SER A 56 -37.37 -13.46 -11.35
CA SER A 56 -38.35 -14.10 -12.23
C SER A 56 -39.01 -15.30 -11.55
N ASP A 57 -39.97 -15.95 -12.20
CA ASP A 57 -40.64 -17.15 -11.68
C ASP A 57 -39.66 -18.31 -11.43
N SER A 58 -38.53 -18.34 -12.15
CA SER A 58 -37.41 -19.28 -11.95
C SER A 58 -36.31 -18.76 -11.02
N GLY A 59 -36.57 -17.69 -10.25
CA GLY A 59 -35.58 -17.03 -9.39
C GLY A 59 -34.70 -16.01 -10.14
N TYR A 60 -33.47 -15.83 -9.67
CA TYR A 60 -32.51 -14.87 -10.26
C TYR A 60 -31.74 -15.43 -11.47
N GLY A 61 -31.72 -16.75 -11.68
CA GLY A 61 -31.16 -17.35 -12.89
C GLY A 61 -29.64 -17.44 -12.96
N PHE A 62 -28.94 -17.55 -11.82
CA PHE A 62 -27.51 -17.81 -11.75
C PHE A 62 -27.15 -18.70 -10.54
N ASN A 63 -26.00 -19.37 -10.62
CA ASN A 63 -25.44 -20.18 -9.54
C ASN A 63 -24.20 -19.50 -8.94
N VAL A 64 -24.02 -19.69 -7.63
CA VAL A 64 -22.86 -19.17 -6.89
C VAL A 64 -22.00 -20.32 -6.40
N ARG A 65 -20.68 -20.18 -6.50
CA ARG A 65 -19.69 -21.06 -5.86
C ARG A 65 -18.58 -20.23 -5.23
N GLY A 66 -17.82 -20.87 -4.35
CA GLY A 66 -16.65 -20.27 -3.73
C GLY A 66 -16.36 -20.93 -2.39
N GLN A 67 -15.65 -20.21 -1.53
CA GLN A 67 -15.15 -20.76 -0.27
C GLN A 67 -16.26 -21.06 0.75
N VAL A 68 -16.01 -22.06 1.58
CA VAL A 68 -16.92 -22.51 2.65
C VAL A 68 -16.47 -21.98 4.03
N SER A 69 -15.18 -21.66 4.19
CA SER A 69 -14.61 -21.03 5.38
C SER A 69 -14.59 -19.51 5.26
N GLU A 70 -14.65 -18.82 6.40
CA GLU A 70 -14.53 -17.36 6.49
C GLU A 70 -13.05 -16.94 6.45
N GLY A 71 -12.76 -15.81 5.80
CA GLY A 71 -11.40 -15.33 5.58
C GLY A 71 -10.62 -16.16 4.54
N GLY A 72 -9.32 -15.90 4.42
CA GLY A 72 -8.41 -16.60 3.50
C GLY A 72 -7.40 -15.66 2.84
N GLN A 73 -6.46 -16.23 2.09
CA GLN A 73 -5.40 -15.47 1.43
C GLN A 73 -5.99 -14.46 0.42
N LEU A 74 -5.48 -13.24 0.43
CA LEU A 74 -5.85 -12.21 -0.55
C LEU A 74 -5.57 -12.71 -1.98
N ARG A 75 -6.51 -12.45 -2.89
CA ARG A 75 -6.37 -12.79 -4.31
C ARG A 75 -6.41 -11.53 -5.14
N SER A 76 -5.51 -11.46 -6.12
CA SER A 76 -5.54 -10.39 -7.12
C SER A 76 -6.70 -10.63 -8.08
N ILE A 77 -7.57 -9.64 -8.26
CA ILE A 77 -8.64 -9.62 -9.26
C ILE A 77 -8.52 -8.28 -9.97
N ASN A 78 -8.24 -8.30 -11.28
CA ASN A 78 -8.00 -7.09 -12.09
C ASN A 78 -6.91 -6.15 -11.53
N GLY A 79 -5.90 -6.67 -10.84
CA GLY A 79 -4.75 -5.90 -10.32
C GLY A 79 -4.93 -5.34 -8.91
N GLU A 80 -6.09 -5.52 -8.30
CA GLU A 80 -6.39 -5.17 -6.91
C GLU A 80 -6.52 -6.42 -6.04
N LEU A 81 -6.05 -6.34 -4.79
CA LEU A 81 -6.11 -7.44 -3.84
C LEU A 81 -7.45 -7.40 -3.09
N TYR A 82 -8.18 -8.51 -3.17
CA TYR A 82 -9.43 -8.71 -2.44
C TYR A 82 -9.30 -9.92 -1.52
N ALA A 83 -10.01 -9.89 -0.38
CA ALA A 83 -10.23 -11.16 0.33
C ALA A 83 -11.04 -12.12 -0.56
N PRO A 84 -10.98 -13.44 -0.34
CA PRO A 84 -11.59 -14.36 -1.28
C PRO A 84 -13.09 -14.07 -1.48
N LEU A 85 -13.50 -13.99 -2.75
CA LEU A 85 -14.87 -13.69 -3.17
C LEU A 85 -15.59 -14.93 -3.67
N GLN A 86 -16.90 -14.97 -3.45
CA GLN A 86 -17.79 -15.90 -4.15
C GLN A 86 -17.89 -15.50 -5.63
N HIS A 87 -18.14 -16.46 -6.51
CA HIS A 87 -18.22 -16.23 -7.95
C HIS A 87 -19.45 -16.86 -8.59
N VAL A 88 -19.85 -16.32 -9.72
CA VAL A 88 -20.93 -16.85 -10.54
C VAL A 88 -20.40 -18.05 -11.34
N SER A 89 -20.85 -19.25 -11.00
CA SER A 89 -20.40 -20.49 -11.65
C SER A 89 -21.20 -20.82 -12.92
N ALA A 90 -22.46 -20.40 -12.98
CA ALA A 90 -23.31 -20.58 -14.14
C ALA A 90 -24.37 -19.48 -14.21
N VAL A 91 -24.77 -19.12 -15.43
CA VAL A 91 -25.87 -18.18 -15.70
C VAL A 91 -26.84 -18.87 -16.64
N LEU A 92 -28.14 -18.80 -16.34
CA LEU A 92 -29.19 -19.36 -17.20
C LEU A 92 -29.33 -18.48 -18.45
N PRO A 93 -29.08 -19.01 -19.67
CA PRO A 93 -29.22 -18.23 -20.90
C PRO A 93 -30.64 -17.68 -21.07
N GLY A 94 -30.74 -16.38 -21.37
CA GLY A 94 -32.00 -15.66 -21.45
C GLY A 94 -32.71 -15.45 -20.11
N GLY A 95 -32.11 -15.84 -18.98
CA GLY A 95 -32.64 -15.68 -17.62
C GLY A 95 -32.54 -14.26 -17.07
N ALA A 96 -33.02 -14.05 -15.83
CA ALA A 96 -33.03 -12.72 -15.21
C ALA A 96 -31.62 -12.13 -15.03
N ALA A 97 -30.65 -12.93 -14.56
CA ALA A 97 -29.26 -12.52 -14.41
C ALA A 97 -28.56 -12.24 -15.75
N ASP A 98 -28.79 -13.08 -16.76
CA ASP A 98 -28.24 -12.89 -18.11
C ASP A 98 -28.70 -11.55 -18.72
N ARG A 99 -30.01 -11.27 -18.66
CA ARG A 99 -30.59 -9.99 -19.12
C ARG A 99 -30.09 -8.78 -18.32
N ALA A 100 -29.69 -8.99 -17.07
CA ALA A 100 -29.11 -7.95 -16.23
C ALA A 100 -27.60 -7.73 -16.49
N GLY A 101 -26.96 -8.59 -17.30
CA GLY A 101 -25.55 -8.50 -17.65
C GLY A 101 -24.61 -9.18 -16.67
N ILE A 102 -25.09 -10.18 -15.90
CA ILE A 102 -24.22 -11.07 -15.12
C ILE A 102 -23.61 -12.10 -16.07
N SER A 103 -22.31 -12.34 -15.91
CA SER A 103 -21.53 -13.30 -16.69
C SER A 103 -21.00 -14.41 -15.78
N LYS A 104 -20.79 -15.61 -16.35
CA LYS A 104 -20.00 -16.66 -15.69
C LYS A 104 -18.60 -16.09 -15.36
N GLY A 105 -18.10 -16.39 -14.16
CA GLY A 105 -16.82 -15.94 -13.66
C GLY A 105 -16.86 -14.65 -12.85
N ASP A 106 -17.95 -13.87 -12.92
CA ASP A 106 -18.11 -12.64 -12.13
C ASP A 106 -17.88 -12.90 -10.64
N ARG A 107 -17.07 -12.06 -10.00
CA ARG A 107 -16.79 -12.10 -8.55
C ARG A 107 -17.73 -11.18 -7.82
N ILE A 108 -18.42 -11.67 -6.80
CA ILE A 108 -19.43 -10.92 -6.05
C ILE A 108 -18.72 -10.15 -4.94
N LEU A 109 -18.64 -8.82 -5.07
CA LEU A 109 -18.01 -7.92 -4.10
C LEU A 109 -19.02 -7.43 -3.05
N GLU A 110 -20.24 -7.11 -3.49
CA GLU A 110 -21.31 -6.67 -2.60
C GLU A 110 -22.66 -7.31 -2.95
N VAL A 111 -23.48 -7.56 -1.93
CA VAL A 111 -24.88 -7.99 -2.06
C VAL A 111 -25.77 -6.97 -1.35
N ASN A 112 -26.65 -6.29 -2.09
CA ASN A 112 -27.54 -5.24 -1.59
C ASN A 112 -26.82 -4.15 -0.77
N GLY A 113 -25.60 -3.78 -1.18
CA GLY A 113 -24.76 -2.77 -0.53
C GLY A 113 -23.99 -3.26 0.69
N VAL A 114 -24.01 -4.56 0.97
CA VAL A 114 -23.17 -5.21 2.00
C VAL A 114 -21.96 -5.83 1.33
N ASN A 115 -20.76 -5.41 1.71
CA ASN A 115 -19.50 -6.02 1.26
C ASN A 115 -19.39 -7.47 1.78
N VAL A 116 -19.00 -8.39 0.90
CA VAL A 116 -18.92 -9.83 1.19
C VAL A 116 -17.52 -10.40 1.01
N GLU A 117 -16.49 -9.55 1.12
CA GLU A 117 -15.10 -9.97 1.09
C GLU A 117 -14.79 -10.95 2.22
N GLY A 118 -14.22 -12.12 1.87
CA GLY A 118 -13.90 -13.16 2.85
C GLY A 118 -15.12 -13.91 3.40
N ALA A 119 -16.34 -13.60 2.95
CA ALA A 119 -17.55 -14.26 3.42
C ALA A 119 -17.67 -15.70 2.89
N THR A 120 -18.30 -16.55 3.70
CA THR A 120 -18.63 -17.93 3.34
C THR A 120 -19.72 -18.00 2.28
N HIS A 121 -19.77 -19.12 1.55
CA HIS A 121 -20.85 -19.41 0.61
C HIS A 121 -22.23 -19.25 1.25
N LYS A 122 -22.40 -19.73 2.49
CA LYS A 122 -23.67 -19.65 3.22
C LYS A 122 -24.09 -18.19 3.47
N GLN A 123 -23.19 -17.36 4.01
CA GLN A 123 -23.47 -15.95 4.29
C GLN A 123 -23.90 -15.19 3.02
N VAL A 124 -23.19 -15.39 1.91
CA VAL A 124 -23.51 -14.73 0.63
C VAL A 124 -24.87 -15.19 0.09
N VAL A 125 -25.16 -16.50 0.14
CA VAL A 125 -26.46 -17.04 -0.29
C VAL A 125 -27.60 -16.54 0.58
N ASP A 126 -27.40 -16.43 1.89
CA ASP A 126 -28.41 -15.92 2.82
C ASP A 126 -28.73 -14.44 2.52
N LEU A 127 -27.71 -13.61 2.23
CA LEU A 127 -27.90 -12.22 1.79
C LEU A 127 -28.64 -12.10 0.45
N ILE A 128 -28.32 -12.97 -0.52
CA ILE A 128 -29.02 -13.00 -1.81
C ILE A 128 -30.49 -13.39 -1.63
N ARG A 129 -30.78 -14.34 -0.74
CA ARG A 129 -32.15 -14.81 -0.45
C ARG A 129 -32.98 -13.81 0.34
N ALA A 130 -32.34 -12.96 1.15
CA ALA A 130 -33.01 -11.87 1.86
C ALA A 130 -33.58 -10.81 0.88
N GLY A 131 -33.02 -10.69 -0.32
CA GLY A 131 -33.62 -9.92 -1.41
C GLY A 131 -34.88 -10.62 -1.94
N GLU A 132 -36.07 -10.08 -1.62
CA GLU A 132 -37.34 -10.72 -2.00
C GLU A 132 -37.61 -10.65 -3.50
N ARG A 133 -37.65 -9.44 -4.07
CA ARG A 133 -38.07 -9.15 -5.46
C ARG A 133 -36.94 -8.62 -6.34
N GLU A 134 -35.99 -7.92 -5.75
CA GLU A 134 -34.88 -7.28 -6.44
C GLU A 134 -33.58 -7.57 -5.70
N LEU A 135 -32.52 -7.81 -6.48
CA LEU A 135 -31.18 -8.08 -6.00
C LEU A 135 -30.22 -7.10 -6.68
N VAL A 136 -29.45 -6.38 -5.88
CA VAL A 136 -28.38 -5.51 -6.36
C VAL A 136 -27.05 -6.15 -6.04
N LEU A 137 -26.21 -6.39 -7.04
CA LEU A 137 -24.86 -6.94 -6.87
C LEU A 137 -23.83 -5.93 -7.36
N ALA A 138 -22.77 -5.74 -6.60
CA ALA A 138 -21.52 -5.19 -7.14
C ALA A 138 -20.64 -6.37 -7.54
N VAL A 139 -20.28 -6.48 -8.82
CA VAL A 139 -19.46 -7.59 -9.32
C VAL A 139 -18.21 -7.11 -10.05
N LEU A 140 -17.15 -7.90 -9.96
CA LEU A 140 -15.93 -7.72 -10.75
C LEU A 140 -15.94 -8.75 -11.88
N SER A 141 -15.90 -8.28 -13.12
CA SER A 141 -15.76 -9.17 -14.26
C SER A 141 -14.33 -9.62 -14.44
N VAL A 142 -14.18 -10.90 -14.73
CA VAL A 142 -12.90 -11.52 -15.06
C VAL A 142 -12.85 -11.85 -16.55
N PRO A 143 -11.66 -11.87 -17.18
CA PRO A 143 -11.50 -12.32 -18.55
C PRO A 143 -12.10 -13.72 -18.78
N PRO A 144 -12.64 -14.03 -19.98
CA PRO A 144 -13.24 -15.34 -20.27
C PRO A 144 -12.31 -16.53 -19.98
N GLN A 145 -11.01 -16.35 -20.19
CA GLN A 145 -9.97 -17.34 -19.90
C GLN A 145 -9.92 -17.72 -18.41
N GLU A 146 -10.17 -16.77 -17.50
CA GLU A 146 -10.26 -17.03 -16.07
C GLU A 146 -11.61 -17.65 -15.67
N ALA A 147 -12.69 -17.29 -16.37
CA ALA A 147 -14.02 -17.84 -16.12
C ALA A 147 -14.11 -19.34 -16.45
N ASP A 148 -13.36 -19.80 -17.46
CA ASP A 148 -13.32 -21.20 -17.88
C ASP A 148 -12.43 -22.07 -16.98
N CYS A 149 -11.41 -21.49 -16.34
CA CYS A 149 -10.56 -22.19 -15.35
C CYS A 149 -11.29 -22.51 -14.02
N LEU A 150 -12.54 -22.08 -13.83
CA LEU A 150 -13.31 -22.26 -12.60
C LEU A 150 -14.17 -23.54 -12.58
N ASP A 151 -14.16 -24.35 -13.64
CA ASP A 151 -14.70 -25.71 -13.65
C ASP A 151 -13.54 -26.73 -13.57
N PRO A 152 -13.12 -27.15 -12.36
CA PRO A 152 -12.33 -28.35 -12.24
C PRO A 152 -13.26 -29.54 -12.47
N GLY A 153 -13.07 -30.25 -13.59
CA GLY A 153 -13.37 -31.67 -13.60
C GLY A 153 -12.55 -32.32 -12.49
N ASP A 154 -13.19 -33.19 -11.72
CA ASP A 154 -12.57 -33.92 -10.61
C ASP A 154 -11.33 -34.68 -11.09
N ASP A 155 -10.14 -34.09 -11.05
CA ASP A 155 -8.87 -34.71 -10.68
C ASP A 155 -7.65 -33.77 -10.88
N VAL A 156 -6.80 -33.74 -9.83
CA VAL A 156 -5.43 -33.17 -9.75
C VAL A 156 -5.31 -31.65 -9.63
N SER A 157 -5.03 -31.22 -8.39
CA SER A 157 -4.43 -29.95 -7.94
C SER A 157 -4.95 -28.66 -8.57
N ALA A 158 -5.57 -27.81 -7.77
CA ALA A 158 -5.81 -26.41 -8.09
C ALA A 158 -4.54 -25.74 -8.66
N GLN A 159 -4.40 -25.75 -9.99
CA GLN A 159 -3.38 -24.97 -10.67
C GLN A 159 -3.82 -23.53 -10.47
N SER A 160 -3.13 -22.84 -9.57
CA SER A 160 -3.23 -21.40 -9.38
C SER A 160 -2.97 -20.74 -10.74
N CYS A 161 -4.05 -20.30 -11.39
CA CYS A 161 -3.96 -19.54 -12.63
C CYS A 161 -3.43 -18.14 -12.27
N TYR A 162 -2.11 -17.97 -12.38
CA TYR A 162 -1.46 -16.71 -12.11
C TYR A 162 -1.48 -15.83 -13.37
N ASP A 163 -1.85 -14.55 -13.22
CA ASP A 163 -1.65 -13.56 -14.26
C ASP A 163 -0.18 -13.09 -14.25
N TYR A 164 0.55 -13.42 -15.32
CA TYR A 164 1.95 -13.02 -15.50
C TYR A 164 2.10 -11.75 -16.36
N SER A 165 0.98 -11.15 -16.79
CA SER A 165 0.97 -9.94 -17.60
C SER A 165 1.25 -8.69 -16.76
N ASP A 166 0.97 -8.76 -15.46
CA ASP A 166 1.28 -7.70 -14.49
C ASP A 166 2.80 -7.58 -14.30
N LYS A 167 3.36 -6.58 -14.99
CA LYS A 167 4.79 -6.27 -14.98
C LYS A 167 5.05 -4.94 -14.31
N GLN A 168 6.04 -4.92 -13.44
CA GLN A 168 6.56 -3.73 -12.77
C GLN A 168 8.05 -3.53 -13.08
N ALA A 169 8.46 -2.27 -13.15
CA ALA A 169 9.88 -1.93 -13.21
C ALA A 169 10.48 -2.08 -11.80
N VAL A 170 11.33 -3.09 -11.62
CA VAL A 170 12.01 -3.33 -10.33
C VAL A 170 13.47 -2.90 -10.46
N PRO A 171 13.96 -1.94 -9.65
CA PRO A 171 15.34 -1.47 -9.70
C PRO A 171 16.29 -2.45 -8.99
N ILE A 172 16.24 -3.73 -9.38
CA ILE A 172 17.09 -4.80 -8.85
C ILE A 172 18.42 -4.84 -9.60
N SER A 173 19.53 -5.05 -8.90
CA SER A 173 20.86 -5.17 -9.48
C SER A 173 21.73 -6.15 -8.70
N VAL A 174 22.80 -6.61 -9.33
CA VAL A 174 23.85 -7.44 -8.71
C VAL A 174 25.19 -6.77 -9.01
N PRO A 175 25.51 -5.63 -8.36
CA PRO A 175 26.64 -4.77 -8.75
C PRO A 175 28.01 -5.38 -8.45
N SER A 176 28.10 -6.37 -7.55
CA SER A 176 29.40 -6.94 -7.13
C SER A 176 29.31 -8.42 -6.76
N TYR A 177 30.46 -9.09 -6.79
CA TYR A 177 30.68 -10.41 -6.20
C TYR A 177 31.87 -10.36 -5.24
N LYS A 178 31.93 -11.27 -4.28
CA LYS A 178 33.01 -11.36 -3.28
C LYS A 178 33.43 -12.82 -3.10
N HIS A 179 34.73 -13.04 -2.91
CA HIS A 179 35.26 -14.31 -2.42
C HIS A 179 35.02 -14.39 -0.91
N THR A 180 34.49 -15.50 -0.44
CA THR A 180 34.17 -15.74 0.97
C THR A 180 34.61 -17.15 1.34
N GLU A 181 35.02 -17.32 2.59
CA GLU A 181 35.44 -18.61 3.14
C GLU A 181 34.58 -18.91 4.37
N LEU A 182 33.84 -20.01 4.33
CA LEU A 182 33.02 -20.50 5.44
C LEU A 182 33.31 -21.99 5.63
N ASN A 183 33.56 -22.43 6.86
CA ASN A 183 33.84 -23.83 7.17
C ASN A 183 34.95 -24.46 6.28
N GLN A 184 36.01 -23.70 5.99
CA GLN A 184 37.14 -24.09 5.10
C GLN A 184 36.76 -24.30 3.62
N GLU A 185 35.54 -23.96 3.20
CA GLU A 185 35.14 -23.92 1.79
C GLU A 185 35.27 -22.49 1.26
N LYS A 186 36.10 -22.30 0.22
CA LYS A 186 36.20 -21.03 -0.52
C LYS A 186 35.17 -21.00 -1.64
N PHE A 187 34.29 -20.01 -1.64
CA PHE A 187 33.30 -19.81 -2.69
C PHE A 187 33.05 -18.33 -2.97
N VAL A 188 32.35 -18.07 -4.07
CA VAL A 188 31.97 -16.72 -4.50
C VAL A 188 30.49 -16.48 -4.20
N VAL A 189 30.21 -15.34 -3.59
CA VAL A 189 28.87 -14.81 -3.36
C VAL A 189 28.60 -13.59 -4.23
N TYR A 190 27.35 -13.43 -4.63
CA TYR A 190 26.87 -12.32 -5.46
C TYR A 190 25.97 -11.44 -4.61
N ASN A 191 26.29 -10.14 -4.53
CA ASN A 191 25.56 -9.21 -3.70
C ASN A 191 24.40 -8.64 -4.50
N VAL A 192 23.16 -8.96 -4.09
CA VAL A 192 21.94 -8.51 -4.74
C VAL A 192 21.48 -7.21 -4.07
N TYR A 193 21.13 -6.22 -4.87
CA TYR A 193 20.67 -4.90 -4.45
C TYR A 193 19.31 -4.60 -5.05
N MET A 194 18.53 -3.77 -4.38
CA MET A 194 17.32 -3.17 -4.96
C MET A 194 17.19 -1.72 -4.55
N ALA A 195 16.96 -0.83 -5.53
CA ALA A 195 16.93 0.62 -5.33
C ALA A 195 18.16 1.17 -4.56
N GLY A 196 19.33 0.57 -4.80
CA GLY A 196 20.59 0.91 -4.13
C GLY A 196 20.78 0.32 -2.73
N ARG A 197 19.93 -0.61 -2.28
CA ARG A 197 20.00 -1.28 -0.97
C ARG A 197 20.41 -2.73 -1.13
N GLN A 198 21.41 -3.21 -0.40
CA GLN A 198 21.77 -4.63 -0.43
C GLN A 198 20.66 -5.46 0.23
N LEU A 199 20.10 -6.43 -0.47
CA LEU A 199 19.06 -7.33 0.03
C LEU A 199 19.67 -8.62 0.58
N CYS A 200 20.52 -9.29 -0.22
CA CYS A 200 21.18 -10.53 0.18
C CYS A 200 22.55 -10.72 -0.49
N SER A 201 23.32 -11.69 0.01
CA SER A 201 24.56 -12.15 -0.62
C SER A 201 24.49 -13.67 -0.74
N LYS A 202 24.48 -14.17 -1.98
CA LYS A 202 24.15 -15.58 -2.26
C LYS A 202 25.17 -16.21 -3.18
N ARG A 203 25.55 -17.47 -2.92
CA ARG A 203 26.38 -18.26 -3.84
C ARG A 203 25.53 -18.75 -5.00
N TYR A 204 26.17 -18.99 -6.16
CA TYR A 204 25.46 -19.39 -7.38
C TYR A 204 24.55 -20.63 -7.22
N ARG A 205 24.90 -21.59 -6.36
CA ARG A 205 24.06 -22.77 -6.09
C ARG A 205 22.67 -22.40 -5.55
N GLU A 206 22.57 -21.34 -4.75
CA GLU A 206 21.30 -20.87 -4.19
C GLU A 206 20.39 -20.28 -5.27
N PHE A 207 20.94 -19.59 -6.26
CA PHE A 207 20.17 -19.14 -7.44
C PHE A 207 19.63 -20.32 -8.26
N VAL A 208 20.37 -21.44 -8.32
CA VAL A 208 19.89 -22.67 -8.98
C VAL A 208 18.71 -23.26 -8.22
N ILE A 209 18.78 -23.28 -6.88
CA ILE A 209 17.70 -23.76 -6.01
C ILE A 209 16.47 -22.86 -6.18
N LEU A 210 16.64 -21.53 -6.13
CA LEU A 210 15.58 -20.56 -6.40
C LEU A 210 14.91 -20.83 -7.74
N HIS A 211 15.69 -20.96 -8.83
CA HIS A 211 15.15 -21.22 -10.16
C HIS A 211 14.31 -22.50 -10.21
N GLN A 212 14.73 -23.56 -9.52
CA GLN A 212 13.99 -24.82 -9.46
C GLN A 212 12.69 -24.69 -8.66
N ASN A 213 12.72 -23.98 -7.53
CA ASN A 213 11.53 -23.74 -6.70
C ASN A 213 10.51 -22.88 -7.45
N LEU A 214 10.95 -21.80 -8.08
CA LEU A 214 10.07 -20.94 -8.89
C LEU A 214 9.47 -21.68 -10.08
N LYS A 215 10.25 -22.54 -10.76
CA LYS A 215 9.72 -23.38 -11.85
C LYS A 215 8.69 -24.40 -11.39
N ARG A 216 8.81 -24.90 -10.16
CA ARG A 216 7.86 -25.86 -9.59
C ARG A 216 6.55 -25.15 -9.25
N GLU A 217 6.63 -23.98 -8.62
CA GLU A 217 5.47 -23.20 -8.18
C GLU A 217 4.73 -22.55 -9.36
N PHE A 218 5.48 -21.91 -10.26
CA PHE A 218 4.94 -21.19 -11.42
C PHE A 218 5.16 -22.00 -12.69
N ALA A 219 4.71 -23.26 -12.72
CA ALA A 219 4.95 -24.19 -13.82
C ALA A 219 4.47 -23.70 -15.20
N ASN A 220 3.46 -22.84 -15.21
CA ASN A 220 2.88 -22.25 -16.42
C ASN A 220 3.66 -21.01 -16.94
N PHE A 221 4.63 -20.52 -16.17
CA PHE A 221 5.46 -19.38 -16.57
C PHE A 221 6.70 -19.81 -17.36
N THR A 222 6.99 -19.10 -18.46
CA THR A 222 8.20 -19.34 -19.25
C THR A 222 9.38 -18.58 -18.66
N PHE A 223 10.15 -19.23 -17.79
CA PHE A 223 11.31 -18.62 -17.14
C PHE A 223 12.48 -18.33 -18.09
N PRO A 224 13.19 -17.20 -17.91
CA PRO A 224 14.44 -16.94 -18.61
C PRO A 224 15.52 -17.97 -18.22
N LYS A 225 16.51 -18.15 -19.10
CA LYS A 225 17.62 -19.08 -18.84
C LYS A 225 18.53 -18.52 -17.75
N LEU A 226 18.78 -19.33 -16.72
CA LEU A 226 19.80 -19.03 -15.71
C LEU A 226 21.21 -19.24 -16.32
N PRO A 227 22.22 -18.43 -15.95
CA PRO A 227 23.61 -18.68 -16.35
C PRO A 227 24.02 -20.12 -16.04
N GLY A 228 24.75 -20.77 -16.94
CA GLY A 228 25.07 -22.20 -16.83
C GLY A 228 26.09 -22.56 -15.75
N LYS A 229 26.07 -23.83 -15.34
CA LYS A 229 27.14 -24.46 -14.57
C LYS A 229 28.34 -24.68 -15.49
N TRP A 230 29.52 -24.32 -14.99
CA TRP A 230 30.79 -24.61 -15.65
C TRP A 230 31.48 -25.74 -14.89
N PRO A 231 32.05 -26.76 -15.57
CA PRO A 231 32.65 -27.93 -14.92
C PRO A 231 34.02 -27.65 -14.28
N PHE A 232 34.57 -26.45 -14.45
CA PHE A 232 35.86 -26.02 -13.91
C PHE A 232 35.71 -24.74 -13.07
N SER A 233 36.74 -24.41 -12.29
CA SER A 233 36.83 -23.13 -11.57
C SER A 233 36.74 -21.98 -12.56
N LEU A 234 35.90 -20.99 -12.26
CA LEU A 234 35.69 -19.85 -13.15
C LEU A 234 36.82 -18.83 -13.00
N SER A 235 37.23 -18.24 -14.12
CA SER A 235 38.07 -17.03 -14.12
C SER A 235 37.29 -15.81 -13.62
N GLU A 236 37.98 -14.74 -13.22
CA GLU A 236 37.35 -13.48 -12.82
C GLU A 236 36.43 -12.91 -13.91
N GLN A 237 36.82 -13.01 -15.18
CA GLN A 237 35.98 -12.60 -16.31
C GLN A 237 34.69 -13.43 -16.39
N GLN A 238 34.77 -14.74 -16.14
CA GLN A 238 33.61 -15.63 -16.14
C GLN A 238 32.72 -15.41 -14.90
N LEU A 239 33.31 -15.03 -13.76
CA LEU A 239 32.57 -14.64 -12.55
C LEU A 239 31.77 -13.35 -12.78
N ASP A 240 32.36 -12.34 -13.42
CA ASP A 240 31.63 -11.12 -13.80
C ASP A 240 30.55 -11.39 -14.87
N ALA A 241 30.84 -12.22 -15.87
CA ALA A 241 29.82 -12.61 -16.85
C ALA A 241 28.65 -13.34 -16.18
N ARG A 242 28.93 -14.21 -15.20
CA ARG A 242 27.88 -14.84 -14.38
C ARG A 242 27.14 -13.81 -13.54
N ARG A 243 27.83 -12.85 -12.90
CA ARG A 243 27.19 -11.75 -12.14
C ARG A 243 26.16 -11.01 -12.98
N ARG A 244 26.54 -10.58 -14.20
CA ARG A 244 25.63 -9.91 -15.15
C ARG A 244 24.47 -10.79 -15.56
N GLY A 245 24.71 -12.06 -15.85
CA GLY A 245 23.63 -12.99 -16.19
C GLY A 245 22.66 -13.27 -15.03
N LEU A 246 23.13 -13.21 -13.78
CA LEU A 246 22.26 -13.31 -12.59
C LEU A 246 21.43 -12.03 -12.40
N GLU A 247 22.02 -10.86 -12.65
CA GLU A 247 21.32 -9.57 -12.67
C GLU A 247 20.18 -9.58 -13.69
N GLU A 248 20.47 -9.88 -14.97
CA GLU A 248 19.45 -9.95 -16.03
C GLU A 248 18.36 -10.99 -15.75
N TYR A 249 18.71 -12.11 -15.09
CA TYR A 249 17.75 -13.13 -14.69
C TYR A 249 16.78 -12.58 -13.64
N LEU A 250 17.32 -11.96 -12.58
CA LEU A 250 16.53 -11.38 -11.51
C LEU A 250 15.67 -10.22 -12.00
N GLU A 251 16.18 -9.34 -12.86
CA GLU A 251 15.40 -8.26 -13.48
C GLU A 251 14.17 -8.80 -14.20
N LYS A 252 14.33 -9.84 -15.03
CA LYS A 252 13.22 -10.43 -15.79
C LYS A 252 12.22 -11.14 -14.89
N VAL A 253 12.67 -11.89 -13.89
CA VAL A 253 11.80 -12.66 -13.00
C VAL A 253 11.08 -11.74 -12.01
N CYS A 254 11.78 -10.81 -11.37
CA CYS A 254 11.19 -9.87 -10.41
C CYS A 254 10.29 -8.83 -11.10
N SER A 255 10.46 -8.59 -12.41
CA SER A 255 9.55 -7.72 -13.15
C SER A 255 8.12 -8.25 -13.17
N VAL A 256 7.90 -9.56 -13.06
CA VAL A 256 6.57 -10.16 -12.99
C VAL A 256 6.10 -10.12 -11.55
N ARG A 257 5.10 -9.30 -11.24
CA ARG A 257 4.74 -8.94 -9.87
C ARG A 257 4.43 -10.15 -8.99
N VAL A 258 3.63 -11.09 -9.49
CA VAL A 258 3.26 -12.30 -8.74
C VAL A 258 4.45 -13.21 -8.40
N ILE A 259 5.52 -13.17 -9.20
CA ILE A 259 6.74 -13.93 -8.93
C ILE A 259 7.67 -13.12 -8.01
N GLY A 260 7.82 -11.81 -8.28
CA GLY A 260 8.63 -10.92 -7.47
C GLY A 260 8.15 -10.80 -6.02
N GLU A 261 6.83 -10.79 -5.81
CA GLU A 261 6.19 -10.70 -4.48
C GLU A 261 5.92 -12.07 -3.84
N SER A 262 6.31 -13.18 -4.49
CA SER A 262 6.11 -14.52 -3.94
C SER A 262 6.96 -14.80 -2.70
N ASP A 263 6.46 -15.62 -1.78
CA ASP A 263 7.19 -16.01 -0.56
C ASP A 263 8.56 -16.62 -0.89
N ILE A 264 8.64 -17.42 -1.96
CA ILE A 264 9.89 -18.03 -2.43
C ILE A 264 10.93 -16.95 -2.81
N MET A 265 10.50 -15.89 -3.50
CA MET A 265 11.38 -14.79 -3.88
C MET A 265 11.74 -13.93 -2.67
N GLN A 266 10.77 -13.61 -1.81
CA GLN A 266 11.01 -12.82 -0.60
C GLN A 266 11.98 -13.54 0.36
N GLU A 267 11.84 -14.85 0.52
CA GLU A 267 12.76 -15.67 1.30
C GLU A 267 14.17 -15.66 0.69
N PHE A 268 14.29 -15.77 -0.64
CA PHE A 268 15.60 -15.72 -1.29
C PHE A 268 16.27 -14.34 -1.22
N LEU A 269 15.49 -13.27 -1.38
CA LEU A 269 15.97 -11.89 -1.29
C LEU A 269 16.19 -11.46 0.17
N SER A 270 15.61 -12.17 1.12
CA SER A 270 16.00 -12.06 2.52
C SER A 270 17.39 -12.65 2.74
N GLU A 271 18.12 -12.10 3.70
CA GLU A 271 19.37 -12.71 4.15
C GLU A 271 19.06 -14.05 4.83
N SER A 272 19.11 -15.16 4.08
CA SER A 272 19.26 -16.47 4.73
C SER A 272 20.67 -16.52 5.30
N ASP A 273 20.77 -16.52 6.61
CA ASP A 273 21.52 -17.56 7.33
C ASP A 273 21.36 -17.31 8.82
N GLU A 274 20.86 -18.32 9.51
CA GLU A 274 20.77 -18.46 10.98
C GLU A 274 22.12 -18.37 11.71
N ASN A 275 23.21 -18.04 11.00
CA ASN A 275 24.56 -17.91 11.52
C ASN A 275 25.08 -16.46 11.60
N TYR A 276 24.27 -15.46 11.22
CA TYR A 276 24.67 -14.06 11.39
C TYR A 276 24.35 -13.58 12.81
N ASN A 277 25.35 -13.63 13.68
CA ASN A 277 25.40 -12.78 14.86
C ASN A 277 24.96 -11.38 14.43
N GLY A 278 23.93 -10.79 15.05
CA GLY A 278 23.35 -9.47 14.72
C GLY A 278 24.29 -8.28 14.91
N VAL A 279 25.56 -8.43 14.55
CA VAL A 279 26.67 -7.53 14.80
C VAL A 279 27.15 -6.87 13.50
N SER A 280 26.63 -7.28 12.33
CA SER A 280 26.94 -6.60 11.07
C SER A 280 26.25 -5.23 11.01
N ASP A 281 27.02 -4.21 10.66
CA ASP A 281 26.49 -2.87 10.41
C ASP A 281 25.83 -2.78 9.04
N VAL A 282 24.74 -2.02 8.97
CA VAL A 282 23.98 -1.69 7.75
C VAL A 282 23.69 -0.20 7.72
N GLU A 283 23.50 0.31 6.51
CA GLU A 283 23.10 1.69 6.29
C GLU A 283 21.60 1.77 6.02
N LEU A 284 20.87 2.38 6.95
CA LEU A 284 19.44 2.65 6.81
C LEU A 284 19.27 4.09 6.34
N ARG A 285 18.47 4.28 5.28
CA ARG A 285 18.00 5.60 4.85
C ARG A 285 16.68 5.92 5.54
N ILE A 286 16.54 7.11 6.08
CA ILE A 286 15.30 7.61 6.69
C ILE A 286 14.88 8.86 5.94
N ALA A 287 13.63 8.90 5.51
CA ALA A 287 13.05 10.07 4.86
C ALA A 287 12.72 11.13 5.90
N MET A 288 13.26 12.33 5.72
CA MET A 288 13.04 13.47 6.61
C MET A 288 11.79 14.26 6.15
N PRO A 289 11.15 15.03 7.05
CA PRO A 289 9.98 15.86 6.71
C PRO A 289 10.24 16.84 5.57
N ASP A 290 11.45 17.40 5.48
CA ASP A 290 11.90 18.34 4.44
C ASP A 290 12.20 17.70 3.08
N LYS A 291 11.86 16.41 2.90
CA LYS A 291 12.12 15.57 1.71
C LYS A 291 13.57 15.19 1.50
N THR A 292 14.47 15.56 2.42
CA THR A 292 15.84 15.03 2.41
C THR A 292 15.86 13.58 2.92
N THR A 293 16.99 12.90 2.74
CA THR A 293 17.18 11.54 3.25
C THR A 293 18.40 11.51 4.16
N LEU A 294 18.20 11.03 5.39
CA LEU A 294 19.26 10.81 6.37
C LEU A 294 19.71 9.36 6.33
N THR A 295 20.98 9.09 6.10
CA THR A 295 21.54 7.73 6.22
C THR A 295 22.14 7.53 7.61
N VAL A 296 21.75 6.50 8.35
CA VAL A 296 22.37 6.11 9.63
C VAL A 296 23.00 4.72 9.49
N ARG A 297 24.14 4.52 10.16
CA ARG A 297 24.81 3.22 10.24
C ARG A 297 24.49 2.58 11.58
N VAL A 298 23.82 1.43 11.55
CA VAL A 298 23.31 0.72 12.73
C VAL A 298 23.51 -0.78 12.55
N ARG A 299 23.36 -1.57 13.63
CA ARG A 299 23.42 -3.03 13.51
C ARG A 299 22.11 -3.56 12.92
N LYS A 300 22.18 -4.69 12.23
CA LYS A 300 20.99 -5.35 11.64
C LYS A 300 19.91 -5.70 12.66
N ASN A 301 20.31 -6.07 13.88
CA ASN A 301 19.39 -6.39 14.96
C ASN A 301 19.04 -5.17 15.83
N SER A 302 19.39 -3.95 15.39
CA SER A 302 19.04 -2.77 16.14
C SER A 302 17.54 -2.60 16.22
N THR A 303 17.05 -2.34 17.43
CA THR A 303 15.64 -2.04 17.69
C THR A 303 15.31 -0.64 17.20
N THR A 304 14.01 -0.33 17.08
CA THR A 304 13.53 1.02 16.72
C THR A 304 14.16 2.10 17.59
N ASP A 305 14.26 1.89 18.91
CA ASP A 305 14.87 2.87 19.83
C ASP A 305 16.34 3.12 19.51
N GLN A 306 17.10 2.06 19.20
CA GLN A 306 18.52 2.19 18.87
C GLN A 306 18.72 2.92 17.53
N VAL A 307 17.88 2.63 16.54
CA VAL A 307 17.91 3.34 15.26
C VAL A 307 17.48 4.80 15.44
N TYR A 308 16.45 5.06 16.24
CA TYR A 308 15.99 6.41 16.53
C TYR A 308 17.05 7.22 17.26
N GLN A 309 17.74 6.63 18.22
CA GLN A 309 18.84 7.27 18.91
C GLN A 309 19.99 7.64 17.95
N ALA A 310 20.31 6.77 16.97
CA ALA A 310 21.29 7.10 15.94
C ALA A 310 20.84 8.26 15.04
N VAL A 311 19.54 8.37 14.74
CA VAL A 311 18.95 9.50 14.02
C VAL A 311 19.06 10.79 14.84
N VAL A 312 18.65 10.77 16.10
CA VAL A 312 18.71 11.91 17.04
C VAL A 312 20.14 12.44 17.18
N MET A 313 21.12 11.54 17.39
CA MET A 313 22.54 11.91 17.47
C MET A 313 23.04 12.53 16.17
N LYS A 314 22.63 12.00 15.01
CA LYS A 314 23.09 12.50 13.71
C LYS A 314 22.46 13.84 13.32
N LEU A 315 21.24 14.11 13.78
CA LEU A 315 20.56 15.40 13.59
C LEU A 315 20.94 16.46 14.64
N GLY A 316 21.62 16.06 15.72
CA GLY A 316 21.95 16.97 16.83
C GLY A 316 20.72 17.42 17.62
N MET A 317 19.69 16.58 17.69
CA MET A 317 18.47 16.88 18.44
C MET A 317 18.72 16.76 19.95
N ASP A 318 18.27 17.75 20.71
CA ASP A 318 18.21 17.64 22.17
C ASP A 318 17.09 16.69 22.62
N SER A 319 17.12 16.26 23.88
CA SER A 319 16.17 15.27 24.42
C SER A 319 14.72 15.75 24.43
N VAL A 320 14.49 17.07 24.58
CA VAL A 320 13.15 17.65 24.57
C VAL A 320 12.60 17.57 23.16
N THR A 321 13.33 18.07 22.17
CA THR A 321 12.92 18.02 20.76
C THR A 321 12.73 16.59 20.28
N ALA A 322 13.62 15.66 20.65
CA ALA A 322 13.51 14.25 20.31
C ALA A 322 12.23 13.59 20.86
N SER A 323 11.62 14.10 21.93
CA SER A 323 10.37 13.53 22.48
C SER A 323 9.12 13.82 21.64
N TYR A 324 9.24 14.70 20.64
CA TYR A 324 8.16 15.12 19.74
C TYR A 324 8.23 14.53 18.34
N PHE A 325 9.19 13.62 18.10
CA PHE A 325 9.31 12.88 16.84
C PHE A 325 9.34 11.38 17.11
N ALA A 326 8.99 10.60 16.10
CA ALA A 326 9.12 9.16 16.11
C ALA A 326 9.47 8.65 14.71
N LEU A 327 9.94 7.39 14.65
CA LEU A 327 10.11 6.67 13.39
C LEU A 327 8.79 6.01 12.97
N PHE A 328 8.51 6.09 11.69
CA PHE A 328 7.34 5.52 11.05
C PHE A 328 7.73 4.68 9.86
N GLU A 329 6.88 3.72 9.55
CA GLU A 329 6.88 2.99 8.29
C GLU A 329 5.79 3.51 7.38
N VAL A 330 6.14 3.70 6.10
CA VAL A 330 5.19 4.00 5.01
C VAL A 330 4.82 2.69 4.31
N ILE A 331 3.53 2.37 4.32
CA ILE A 331 2.94 1.15 3.73
C ILE A 331 2.05 1.56 2.56
N ASN A 332 2.13 0.83 1.44
CA ASN A 332 1.25 1.00 0.27
C ASN A 332 1.11 2.46 -0.19
N HIS A 333 2.22 3.18 -0.20
CA HIS A 333 2.36 4.57 -0.64
C HIS A 333 1.59 5.66 0.13
N THR A 334 0.67 5.30 1.01
CA THR A 334 -0.34 6.22 1.54
C THR A 334 -0.49 6.11 3.05
N PHE A 335 -0.35 4.92 3.61
CA PHE A 335 -0.53 4.69 5.03
C PHE A 335 0.79 4.83 5.78
N VAL A 336 0.74 5.44 6.96
CA VAL A 336 1.91 5.67 7.79
C VAL A 336 1.60 5.19 9.21
N ARG A 337 2.40 4.27 9.73
CA ARG A 337 2.28 3.76 11.10
C ARG A 337 3.54 4.03 11.90
N LYS A 338 3.40 4.30 13.19
CA LYS A 338 4.54 4.42 14.10
C LYS A 338 5.17 3.05 14.31
N LEU A 339 6.50 3.01 14.37
CA LEU A 339 7.24 1.79 14.70
C LEU A 339 7.24 1.58 16.22
N ALA A 340 6.94 0.36 16.66
CA ALA A 340 7.05 0.00 18.05
C ALA A 340 8.53 -0.09 18.49
N PRO A 341 8.84 0.20 19.77
CA PRO A 341 10.23 0.25 20.28
C PRO A 341 11.04 -1.04 20.05
N ASN A 342 10.38 -2.19 20.07
CA ASN A 342 10.96 -3.53 19.94
C ASN A 342 10.98 -4.08 18.51
N GLU A 343 10.44 -3.34 17.54
CA GLU A 343 10.56 -3.72 16.13
C GLU A 343 12.01 -3.56 15.63
N PHE A 344 12.32 -4.20 14.50
CA PHE A 344 13.63 -4.17 13.87
C PHE A 344 13.55 -3.40 12.54
N PRO A 345 13.88 -2.10 12.48
CA PRO A 345 13.73 -1.29 11.27
C PRO A 345 14.47 -1.83 10.06
N HIS A 346 15.59 -2.54 10.25
CA HIS A 346 16.29 -3.19 9.14
C HIS A 346 15.44 -4.25 8.44
N LYS A 347 14.66 -5.05 9.18
CA LYS A 347 13.77 -6.07 8.58
C LYS A 347 12.73 -5.40 7.67
N LEU A 348 12.09 -4.35 8.18
CA LEU A 348 11.10 -3.54 7.45
C LEU A 348 11.72 -2.85 6.23
N TYR A 349 12.95 -2.34 6.38
CA TYR A 349 13.70 -1.65 5.34
C TYR A 349 13.98 -2.55 4.13
N VAL A 350 14.26 -3.83 4.37
CA VAL A 350 14.52 -4.85 3.34
C VAL A 350 13.22 -5.37 2.73
N GLN A 351 12.18 -5.61 3.54
CA GLN A 351 10.89 -6.15 3.08
C GLN A 351 10.10 -5.15 2.22
N ASN A 352 10.09 -3.87 2.58
CA ASN A 352 9.28 -2.85 1.90
C ASN A 352 10.09 -2.05 0.86
N TYR A 353 10.64 -2.75 -0.13
CA TYR A 353 11.42 -2.16 -1.22
C TYR A 353 10.57 -1.40 -2.26
N THR A 354 9.26 -1.63 -2.30
CA THR A 354 8.29 -0.94 -3.18
C THR A 354 7.75 0.36 -2.60
N SER A 355 8.31 0.86 -1.49
CA SER A 355 7.83 2.07 -0.80
C SER A 355 7.67 3.30 -1.70
N ALA A 356 6.70 4.17 -1.37
CA ALA A 356 6.46 5.45 -2.03
C ALA A 356 7.64 6.41 -2.06
N ILE A 357 8.52 6.32 -1.06
CA ILE A 357 9.66 7.22 -1.00
C ILE A 357 10.84 6.51 -1.68
N PRO A 358 11.41 7.07 -2.76
CA PRO A 358 12.51 6.44 -3.48
C PRO A 358 13.65 6.07 -2.52
N GLY A 359 13.83 4.77 -2.33
CA GLY A 359 14.91 4.25 -1.52
C GLY A 359 14.69 4.24 -0.01
N THR A 360 13.51 4.62 0.51
CA THR A 360 13.13 4.26 1.88
C THR A 360 11.65 4.04 2.21
N CYS A 361 11.35 3.09 3.10
CA CYS A 361 10.05 2.94 3.76
C CYS A 361 10.03 3.57 5.16
N LEU A 362 11.18 3.97 5.68
CA LEU A 362 11.33 4.56 7.01
C LEU A 362 11.28 6.08 6.91
N THR A 363 10.48 6.73 7.74
CA THR A 363 10.37 8.18 7.79
C THR A 363 10.35 8.71 9.22
N LEU A 364 10.97 9.86 9.44
CA LEU A 364 10.86 10.62 10.68
C LEU A 364 9.64 11.54 10.56
N ARG A 365 8.73 11.50 11.53
CA ARG A 365 7.59 12.41 11.57
C ARG A 365 7.35 12.95 12.97
N LYS A 366 6.71 14.11 13.01
CA LYS A 366 6.16 14.73 14.22
C LYS A 366 5.19 13.75 14.88
N TRP A 367 5.44 13.48 16.15
CA TRP A 367 4.61 12.70 17.07
C TRP A 367 4.14 13.61 18.21
N LEU A 368 3.37 14.61 17.81
CA LEU A 368 2.80 15.64 18.65
C LEU A 368 1.45 16.03 18.06
N PHE A 369 0.41 16.06 18.89
CA PHE A 369 -0.97 16.26 18.43
C PHE A 369 -1.56 17.60 18.85
N THR A 370 -1.04 18.18 19.93
CA THR A 370 -1.54 19.44 20.50
C THR A 370 -0.76 20.65 19.97
N THR A 371 -1.49 21.64 19.45
CA THR A 371 -0.92 22.87 18.90
C THR A 371 -0.25 23.74 19.97
N GLU A 372 -0.69 23.67 21.22
CA GLU A 372 -0.12 24.45 22.30
C GLU A 372 1.29 23.98 22.69
N GLU A 373 1.54 22.67 22.67
CA GLU A 373 2.90 22.12 22.90
C GLU A 373 3.82 22.43 21.71
N GLU A 374 3.28 22.55 20.49
CA GLU A 374 4.07 23.00 19.32
C GLU A 374 4.67 24.39 19.55
N ILE A 375 3.93 25.29 20.20
CA ILE A 375 4.38 26.66 20.47
C ILE A 375 5.64 26.66 21.35
N LEU A 376 5.78 25.69 22.26
CA LEU A 376 6.96 25.56 23.12
C LEU A 376 8.24 25.24 22.33
N LEU A 377 8.11 24.78 21.09
CA LEU A 377 9.22 24.44 20.20
C LEU A 377 9.50 25.53 19.16
N ASN A 378 8.84 26.69 19.23
CA ASN A 378 9.03 27.78 18.26
C ASN A 378 10.47 28.32 18.23
N ASP A 379 11.19 28.22 19.35
CA ASP A 379 12.60 28.64 19.42
C ASP A 379 13.55 27.57 18.85
N ASN A 380 13.06 26.35 18.58
CA ASN A 380 13.84 25.29 17.95
C ASN A 380 13.65 25.29 16.43
N GLN A 381 14.63 25.85 15.72
CA GLN A 381 14.60 25.99 14.27
C GLN A 381 14.42 24.66 13.50
N LEU A 382 14.98 23.55 14.01
CA LEU A 382 14.84 22.23 13.39
C LEU A 382 13.40 21.73 13.51
N ALA A 383 12.81 21.84 14.71
CA ALA A 383 11.44 21.44 14.97
C ALA A 383 10.45 22.24 14.11
N VAL A 384 10.61 23.57 14.08
CA VAL A 384 9.78 24.47 13.26
C VAL A 384 9.87 24.10 11.78
N ASN A 385 11.08 23.88 11.26
CA ASN A 385 11.28 23.49 9.87
C ASN A 385 10.57 22.16 9.55
N TYR A 386 10.73 21.15 10.40
CA TYR A 386 10.11 19.85 10.19
C TYR A 386 8.59 19.87 10.32
N PHE A 387 8.04 20.64 11.28
CA PHE A 387 6.60 20.82 11.43
C PHE A 387 6.00 21.51 10.20
N PHE A 388 6.64 22.57 9.70
CA PHE A 388 6.21 23.26 8.49
C PHE A 388 6.16 22.33 7.28
N HIS A 389 7.24 21.59 7.03
CA HIS A 389 7.32 20.70 5.88
C HIS A 389 6.35 19.51 5.98
N GLN A 390 6.14 18.96 7.18
CA GLN A 390 5.13 17.93 7.39
C GLN A 390 3.71 18.47 7.17
N ALA A 391 3.38 19.65 7.70
CA ALA A 391 2.06 20.26 7.51
C ALA A 391 1.78 20.50 6.02
N LEU A 392 2.78 20.95 5.26
CA LEU A 392 2.67 21.14 3.81
C LEU A 392 2.38 19.82 3.08
N ASP A 393 3.04 18.73 3.47
CA ASP A 393 2.79 17.39 2.91
C ASP A 393 1.39 16.87 3.29
N ASP A 394 0.97 17.07 4.54
CA ASP A 394 -0.33 16.63 5.05
C ASP A 394 -1.50 17.40 4.41
N VAL A 395 -1.32 18.69 4.09
CA VAL A 395 -2.27 19.46 3.26
C VAL A 395 -2.33 18.91 1.84
N LYS A 396 -1.16 18.64 1.22
CA LYS A 396 -1.10 18.11 -0.15
C LYS A 396 -1.76 16.73 -0.27
N LYS A 397 -1.62 15.88 0.76
CA LYS A 397 -2.24 14.56 0.83
C LYS A 397 -3.71 14.58 1.24
N GLY A 398 -4.24 15.75 1.62
CA GLY A 398 -5.64 15.91 2.04
C GLY A 398 -5.94 15.41 3.46
N PHE A 399 -4.90 15.14 4.27
CA PHE A 399 -5.05 14.82 5.69
C PHE A 399 -5.47 16.06 6.47
N ILE A 400 -4.94 17.23 6.11
CA ILE A 400 -5.38 18.53 6.62
C ILE A 400 -6.34 19.14 5.60
N LYS A 401 -7.61 19.30 5.99
CA LYS A 401 -8.60 20.05 5.21
C LYS A 401 -8.41 21.54 5.47
N ALA A 402 -7.67 22.22 4.60
CA ALA A 402 -7.63 23.68 4.61
C ALA A 402 -9.03 24.21 4.27
N GLU A 403 -9.77 24.73 5.26
CA GLU A 403 -11.12 25.25 5.04
C GLU A 403 -11.09 26.38 4.02
N GLN A 404 -11.83 26.23 2.92
CA GLN A 404 -12.26 27.37 2.11
C GLN A 404 -13.61 27.86 2.63
N LYS A 405 -13.62 28.92 3.43
CA LYS A 405 -14.82 29.75 3.63
C LYS A 405 -15.16 30.56 2.37
N SER A 406 -15.41 29.86 1.26
CA SER A 406 -15.99 30.45 0.03
C SER A 406 -16.75 29.46 -0.86
N TYR A 407 -16.61 28.13 -0.66
CA TYR A 407 -17.31 27.13 -1.49
C TYR A 407 -18.61 26.59 -0.87
N GLN A 408 -18.86 26.83 0.42
CA GLN A 408 -20.04 26.29 1.13
C GLN A 408 -21.36 26.94 0.70
N LEU A 409 -21.35 28.18 0.21
CA LEU A 409 -22.55 28.85 -0.34
C LEU A 409 -22.94 28.33 -1.73
N GLN A 410 -21.98 27.83 -2.51
CA GLN A 410 -22.24 27.24 -3.83
C GLN A 410 -22.69 25.77 -3.71
N LYS A 411 -22.12 25.02 -2.75
CA LYS A 411 -22.47 23.62 -2.50
C LYS A 411 -23.83 23.43 -1.81
N LEU A 412 -24.36 24.47 -1.16
CA LEU A 412 -25.75 24.53 -0.69
C LEU A 412 -26.76 24.76 -1.83
N ALA A 413 -26.32 25.34 -2.96
CA ALA A 413 -27.15 25.50 -4.15
C ALA A 413 -27.21 24.22 -5.02
N GLU A 414 -26.23 23.32 -4.89
CA GLU A 414 -26.14 22.06 -5.65
C GLU A 414 -26.59 20.81 -4.86
N GLN A 415 -27.41 20.99 -3.81
CA GLN A 415 -28.03 19.88 -3.10
C GLN A 415 -29.03 19.12 -4.00
N LYS A 416 -28.53 18.14 -4.75
CA LYS A 416 -29.26 16.91 -5.05
C LYS A 416 -28.29 15.78 -5.40
N LYS A 417 -28.22 14.79 -4.49
CA LYS A 417 -27.54 13.50 -4.58
C LYS A 417 -26.00 13.50 -4.42
N MET A 418 -25.56 13.47 -3.17
CA MET A 418 -24.44 12.62 -2.75
C MET A 418 -24.62 12.29 -1.26
N SER A 419 -24.47 11.02 -0.90
CA SER A 419 -24.59 10.51 0.47
C SER A 419 -23.70 11.32 1.42
N MET A 420 -24.31 11.97 2.41
CA MET A 420 -23.60 12.69 3.46
C MET A 420 -22.70 11.71 4.20
N ASN A 421 -21.38 11.82 4.06
CA ASN A 421 -20.44 11.26 5.02
C ASN A 421 -20.73 11.92 6.38
N GLN A 422 -21.45 11.22 7.26
CA GLN A 422 -21.74 11.71 8.59
C GLN A 422 -20.44 11.70 9.40
N VAL A 423 -19.86 12.89 9.62
CA VAL A 423 -18.72 13.04 10.53
C VAL A 423 -19.23 12.97 11.96
N ILE A 424 -18.80 11.94 12.69
CA ILE A 424 -19.07 11.81 14.12
C ILE A 424 -17.83 12.32 14.86
N ALA A 425 -17.99 13.42 15.60
CA ALA A 425 -16.93 14.02 16.40
C ALA A 425 -17.11 13.69 17.88
N PHE A 426 -16.00 13.35 18.53
CA PHE A 426 -15.89 13.11 19.97
C PHE A 426 -14.90 14.09 20.56
N ASP A 427 -15.24 14.68 21.71
CA ASP A 427 -14.32 15.54 22.44
C ASP A 427 -13.42 14.70 23.35
N TRP A 428 -12.15 15.08 23.47
CA TRP A 428 -11.19 14.34 24.32
C TRP A 428 -11.59 14.34 25.80
N GLY A 429 -12.31 15.36 26.27
CA GLY A 429 -12.87 15.39 27.63
C GLY A 429 -14.03 14.41 27.84
N GLU A 430 -14.63 13.87 26.77
CA GLU A 430 -15.70 12.87 26.85
C GLU A 430 -15.16 11.44 27.05
N MET A 431 -13.88 11.17 26.77
CA MET A 431 -13.35 9.79 26.85
C MET A 431 -13.10 9.38 28.29
N GLN A 432 -13.52 8.17 28.63
CA GLN A 432 -13.33 7.59 29.96
C GLN A 432 -12.31 6.45 29.95
N ARG A 433 -12.44 5.54 28.99
CA ARG A 433 -11.64 4.31 28.89
C ARG A 433 -11.41 3.97 27.43
N TRP A 434 -10.31 3.29 27.15
CA TRP A 434 -10.03 2.70 25.85
C TRP A 434 -9.17 1.46 26.03
N ASP A 435 -9.30 0.53 25.10
CA ASP A 435 -8.56 -0.73 25.11
C ASP A 435 -8.52 -1.33 23.69
N THR A 436 -7.70 -2.37 23.52
CA THR A 436 -7.60 -3.15 22.29
C THR A 436 -8.24 -4.52 22.46
N ASP A 437 -8.94 -4.96 21.41
CA ASP A 437 -9.44 -6.33 21.28
C ASP A 437 -8.63 -7.03 20.19
N GLU A 438 -7.65 -7.82 20.61
CA GLU A 438 -6.73 -8.52 19.71
C GLU A 438 -7.44 -9.61 18.91
N GLU A 439 -8.37 -10.36 19.52
CA GLU A 439 -9.12 -11.42 18.82
C GLU A 439 -10.05 -10.82 17.76
N GLY A 440 -10.69 -9.69 18.10
CA GLY A 440 -11.58 -8.97 17.19
C GLY A 440 -10.89 -8.00 16.25
N MET A 441 -9.56 -7.83 16.31
CA MET A 441 -8.81 -6.82 15.56
C MET A 441 -9.46 -5.43 15.64
N ALA A 442 -9.74 -4.97 16.86
CA ALA A 442 -10.54 -3.76 17.06
C ALA A 442 -10.00 -2.85 18.16
N PHE A 443 -10.16 -1.55 17.96
CA PHE A 443 -9.93 -0.53 18.97
C PHE A 443 -11.27 -0.14 19.62
N CYS A 444 -11.32 -0.18 20.94
CA CYS A 444 -12.53 0.09 21.71
C CYS A 444 -12.33 1.31 22.59
N PHE A 445 -13.30 2.22 22.63
CA PHE A 445 -13.30 3.32 23.59
C PHE A 445 -14.70 3.59 24.15
N GLU A 446 -14.73 4.02 25.40
CA GLU A 446 -15.92 4.43 26.13
C GLU A 446 -15.94 5.95 26.26
N TYR A 447 -17.05 6.56 25.86
CA TYR A 447 -17.26 8.00 25.98
C TYR A 447 -18.54 8.33 26.74
N ALA A 448 -18.56 9.47 27.42
CA ALA A 448 -19.72 10.02 28.08
C ALA A 448 -19.96 11.47 27.67
N ARG A 449 -21.17 11.76 27.21
CA ARG A 449 -21.57 13.11 26.77
C ARG A 449 -22.62 13.69 27.72
N GLY A 450 -22.20 14.66 28.54
CA GLY A 450 -23.05 15.26 29.57
C GLY A 450 -23.52 14.23 30.59
N GLU A 451 -24.79 14.26 30.98
CA GLU A 451 -25.39 13.32 31.94
C GLU A 451 -25.83 11.98 31.32
N LYS A 452 -25.53 11.73 30.05
CA LYS A 452 -25.90 10.47 29.40
C LYS A 452 -25.04 9.33 29.89
N LYS A 453 -25.62 8.12 29.93
CA LYS A 453 -24.88 6.89 30.23
C LYS A 453 -23.69 6.75 29.25
N PRO A 454 -22.50 6.35 29.75
CA PRO A 454 -21.35 6.04 28.91
C PRO A 454 -21.70 5.01 27.84
N ARG A 455 -21.07 5.14 26.68
CA ARG A 455 -21.26 4.24 25.53
C ARG A 455 -19.93 3.79 24.98
N TRP A 456 -19.90 2.52 24.60
CA TRP A 456 -18.77 1.93 23.90
C TRP A 456 -18.88 2.13 22.40
N VAL A 457 -17.75 2.45 21.80
CA VAL A 457 -17.53 2.45 20.36
C VAL A 457 -16.45 1.41 20.08
N LYS A 458 -16.70 0.56 19.09
CA LYS A 458 -15.74 -0.46 18.63
C LYS A 458 -15.44 -0.20 17.16
N ILE A 459 -14.16 0.01 16.86
CA ILE A 459 -13.65 0.26 15.51
C ILE A 459 -12.84 -0.96 15.08
N PHE A 460 -13.34 -1.72 14.11
CA PHE A 460 -12.63 -2.85 13.53
C PHE A 460 -11.59 -2.35 12.54
N THR A 461 -10.32 -2.63 12.80
CA THR A 461 -9.20 -2.16 11.96
C THR A 461 -7.94 -2.95 12.28
N PRO A 462 -7.13 -3.33 11.29
CA PRO A 462 -5.83 -3.97 11.54
C PRO A 462 -4.84 -3.05 12.25
N TYR A 463 -5.15 -1.76 12.37
CA TYR A 463 -4.31 -0.74 13.00
C TYR A 463 -4.79 -0.34 14.39
N PHE A 464 -5.50 -1.24 15.08
CA PHE A 464 -6.09 -0.97 16.39
C PHE A 464 -5.06 -0.59 17.46
N ASN A 465 -3.88 -1.24 17.45
CA ASN A 465 -2.76 -0.88 18.33
C ASN A 465 -2.23 0.54 18.06
N TYR A 466 -2.18 0.96 16.79
CA TYR A 466 -1.76 2.32 16.44
C TYR A 466 -2.78 3.36 16.91
N MET A 467 -4.09 3.08 16.81
CA MET A 467 -5.13 3.95 17.37
C MET A 467 -5.01 4.08 18.90
N HIS A 468 -4.75 2.96 19.58
CA HIS A 468 -4.49 2.95 21.02
C HIS A 468 -3.30 3.84 21.38
N GLU A 469 -2.17 3.72 20.67
CA GLU A 469 -1.00 4.58 20.89
C GLU A 469 -1.29 6.07 20.65
N CYS A 470 -2.11 6.40 19.65
CA CYS A 470 -2.57 7.78 19.44
C CYS A 470 -3.37 8.30 20.63
N PHE A 471 -4.30 7.50 21.18
CA PHE A 471 -5.07 7.87 22.37
C PHE A 471 -4.15 8.08 23.57
N GLU A 472 -3.27 7.12 23.87
CA GLU A 472 -2.28 7.24 24.94
C GLU A 472 -1.44 8.51 24.81
N ARG A 473 -0.99 8.81 23.59
CA ARG A 473 -0.18 10.01 23.34
C ARG A 473 -0.97 11.30 23.59
N VAL A 474 -2.18 11.41 23.03
CA VAL A 474 -3.03 12.60 23.25
C VAL A 474 -3.32 12.80 24.73
N PHE A 475 -3.64 11.74 25.46
CA PHE A 475 -3.90 11.82 26.90
C PHE A 475 -2.65 12.14 27.73
N CYS A 476 -1.48 11.69 27.31
CA CYS A 476 -0.20 12.09 27.89
C CYS A 476 0.03 13.61 27.73
N GLU A 477 -0.16 14.14 26.52
CA GLU A 477 -0.04 15.59 26.23
C GLU A 477 -1.07 16.42 27.04
N LEU A 478 -2.32 15.95 27.17
CA LEU A 478 -3.34 16.61 27.99
C LEU A 478 -2.99 16.60 29.49
N LYS A 479 -2.27 15.59 29.99
CA LYS A 479 -1.76 15.55 31.36
C LYS A 479 -0.62 16.56 31.56
N TRP A 480 0.33 16.63 30.64
CA TRP A 480 1.42 17.62 30.66
C TRP A 480 0.86 19.04 30.77
N ARG A 481 -0.19 19.35 30.02
CA ARG A 481 -0.88 20.64 30.10
C ARG A 481 -1.39 20.96 31.51
N LYS A 482 -2.04 19.99 32.18
CA LYS A 482 -2.56 20.20 33.54
C LYS A 482 -1.40 20.48 34.50
N GLU A 483 -0.32 19.71 34.42
CA GLU A 483 0.86 19.86 35.28
C GLU A 483 1.58 21.20 35.06
N ASN A 484 1.77 21.62 33.80
CA ASN A 484 2.36 22.91 33.44
C ASN A 484 1.52 24.10 33.94
N ILE A 485 0.18 24.01 33.83
CA ILE A 485 -0.73 25.02 34.40
C ILE A 485 -0.62 25.05 35.93
N PHE A 486 -0.56 23.89 36.60
CA PHE A 486 -0.39 23.83 38.05
C PHE A 486 0.95 24.43 38.51
N GLN A 487 2.04 24.22 37.77
CA GLN A 487 3.35 24.82 38.04
C GLN A 487 3.33 26.35 37.87
N LEU A 488 2.69 26.86 36.81
CA LEU A 488 2.50 28.30 36.59
C LEU A 488 1.62 28.95 37.69
N LEU A 489 0.57 28.24 38.13
CA LEU A 489 -0.30 28.69 39.23
C LEU A 489 0.36 28.59 40.61
N ARG A 490 1.35 27.71 40.79
CA ARG A 490 2.21 27.67 42.00
C ARG A 490 3.18 28.84 42.01
N HIS A 491 3.87 29.10 40.90
CA HIS A 491 4.79 30.24 40.79
C HIS A 491 4.08 31.60 40.98
N ARG A 492 2.83 31.75 40.53
CA ARG A 492 2.02 32.94 40.85
C ARG A 492 1.57 33.03 42.32
N ARG A 493 1.53 31.92 43.05
CA ARG A 493 1.19 31.89 44.49
C ARG A 493 2.42 32.13 45.37
N ASP A 494 3.58 31.63 44.95
CA ASP A 494 4.83 31.74 45.71
C ASP A 494 5.62 33.02 45.35
N GLY A 495 5.28 33.69 44.24
CA GLY A 495 5.86 34.97 43.80
C GLY A 495 5.08 36.22 44.22
N GLY A 496 4.18 36.11 45.22
CA GLY A 496 3.45 37.24 45.79
C GLY A 496 4.15 37.83 47.01
N ILE A 497 5.16 38.67 46.80
CA ILE A 497 5.52 39.82 47.66
C ILE A 497 5.76 41.02 46.75
#